data_AF-A0AA37HMK1-F1
#
_entry.id   AF-A0AA37HMK1-F1
#
_cell.length_a   1.000
_cell.length_b   1.000
_cell.length_c   1.000
_cell.angle_alpha   90.00
_cell.angle_beta   90.00
_cell.angle_gamma   90.00
#
_symmetry.space_group_name_H-M   'P 1'
#
loop_
_entity.id
_entity.type
_entity.pdbx_description
1 polymer ?
#
loop_
_entity_poly.entity_id
_entity_poly.type
_entity_poly.pdbx_seq_one_letter_code
_entity_poly.pdbx_strand_id
1 'polypeptide(L)'
;MARFDRDRFAKCRALMESGATAGERAAGAAAAARIAAAAGLSLAEALRLTGGGPAREAPRGPPREPPPRRPRPWETPPLRTDPIGLDEILAQKARTEAHRKRKAARAAAARRADLVAEAAERAALREAQEARDRAWAEARGKTV
;
A
#
# COMPACT_ATOMS: atom_id res chain seq x y z
N MET A 1 29.02 17.70 -14.73
CA MET A 1 28.84 16.68 -15.80
C MET A 1 28.37 15.39 -15.14
N ALA A 2 27.22 14.85 -15.52
CA ALA A 2 26.75 13.60 -14.94
C ALA A 2 27.57 12.42 -15.50
N ARG A 3 27.98 11.49 -14.63
CA ARG A 3 28.70 10.27 -15.03
C ARG A 3 27.80 9.40 -15.90
N PHE A 4 28.33 8.90 -17.03
CA PHE A 4 27.59 8.01 -17.94
C PHE A 4 27.25 6.68 -17.26
N ASP A 5 25.95 6.41 -17.10
CA ASP A 5 25.43 5.19 -16.49
C ASP A 5 25.27 4.09 -17.55
N ARG A 6 26.31 3.26 -17.67
CA ARG A 6 26.41 2.18 -18.67
C ARG A 6 25.33 1.11 -18.51
N ASP A 7 25.00 0.72 -17.28
CA ASP A 7 24.04 -0.36 -17.02
C ASP A 7 22.61 0.08 -17.32
N ARG A 8 22.27 1.32 -16.95
CA ARG A 8 20.98 1.91 -17.29
C ARG A 8 20.84 2.12 -18.79
N PHE A 9 21.89 2.58 -19.46
CA PHE A 9 21.92 2.69 -20.91
C PHE A 9 21.74 1.33 -21.58
N ALA A 10 22.42 0.27 -21.11
CA ALA A 10 22.31 -1.08 -21.64
C ALA A 10 20.88 -1.65 -21.53
N LYS A 11 20.17 -1.39 -20.43
CA LYS A 11 18.76 -1.79 -20.26
C LYS A 11 17.84 -1.07 -21.25
N CYS A 12 18.03 0.24 -21.44
CA CYS A 12 17.27 1.00 -22.43
C CYS A 12 17.59 0.55 -23.86
N ARG A 13 18.85 0.18 -24.15
CA ARG A 13 19.27 -0.41 -25.42
C ARG A 13 18.56 -1.74 -25.69
N ALA A 14 18.53 -2.64 -24.71
CA ALA A 14 17.84 -3.93 -24.83
C ALA A 14 16.33 -3.75 -25.11
N LEU A 15 15.67 -2.77 -24.46
CA LEU A 15 14.27 -2.44 -24.73
C LEU A 15 14.06 -1.83 -26.12
N MET A 16 15.01 -1.01 -26.59
CA MET A 16 15.02 -0.44 -27.94
C MET A 16 15.16 -1.52 -29.02
N GLU A 17 16.04 -2.49 -28.81
CA GLU A 17 16.35 -3.57 -29.77
C GLU A 17 15.32 -4.71 -29.75
N SER A 18 14.83 -5.09 -28.58
CA SER A 18 14.04 -6.33 -28.38
C SER A 18 12.66 -6.08 -27.75
N GLY A 19 12.17 -4.84 -27.69
CA GLY A 19 10.82 -4.53 -27.22
C GLY A 19 9.75 -5.27 -28.02
N ALA A 20 8.76 -5.84 -27.32
CA ALA A 20 7.72 -6.68 -27.90
C ALA A 20 6.78 -5.88 -28.81
N THR A 21 6.56 -4.61 -28.49
CA THR A 21 5.74 -3.70 -29.31
C THR A 21 6.56 -2.55 -29.91
N ALA A 22 6.04 -1.92 -30.97
CA ALA A 22 6.66 -0.73 -31.54
C ALA A 22 6.74 0.43 -30.52
N GLY A 23 5.73 0.56 -29.65
CA GLY A 23 5.72 1.55 -28.58
C GLY A 23 6.81 1.31 -27.54
N GLU A 24 7.07 0.05 -27.18
CA GLU A 24 8.16 -0.31 -26.26
C GLU A 24 9.53 -0.01 -26.85
N ARG A 25 9.76 -0.33 -28.14
CA ARG A 25 11.02 -0.01 -28.82
C ARG A 25 11.26 1.50 -28.90
N ALA A 26 10.21 2.28 -29.22
CA ALA A 26 10.28 3.73 -29.25
C ALA A 26 10.55 4.33 -27.86
N ALA A 27 9.92 3.79 -26.81
CA ALA A 27 10.17 4.21 -25.44
C ALA A 27 11.61 3.89 -24.98
N GLY A 28 12.13 2.72 -25.38
CA GLY A 28 13.53 2.33 -25.18
C GLY A 28 14.50 3.31 -25.85
N ALA A 29 14.26 3.67 -27.11
CA ALA A 29 15.06 4.66 -27.85
C ALA A 29 15.05 6.04 -27.18
N ALA A 30 13.88 6.54 -26.79
CA ALA A 30 13.75 7.84 -26.15
C ALA A 30 14.43 7.87 -24.77
N ALA A 31 14.35 6.78 -24.01
CA ALA A 31 15.03 6.65 -22.72
C ALA A 31 16.56 6.57 -22.87
N ALA A 32 17.06 5.79 -23.84
CA ALA A 32 18.49 5.70 -24.14
C ALA A 32 19.07 7.07 -24.58
N ALA A 33 18.33 7.82 -25.40
CA ALA A 33 18.71 9.16 -25.85
C ALA A 33 18.85 10.14 -24.68
N ARG A 34 17.92 10.12 -23.70
CA ARG A 34 18.01 10.98 -22.51
C ARG A 34 19.22 10.66 -21.63
N ILE A 35 19.55 9.37 -21.48
CA ILE A 35 20.72 8.94 -20.69
C ILE A 35 22.03 9.37 -21.38
N ALA A 36 22.11 9.23 -22.70
CA ALA A 36 23.25 9.71 -23.48
C ALA A 36 23.40 11.24 -23.34
N ALA A 37 22.31 11.98 -23.52
CA ALA A 37 22.31 13.44 -23.44
C ALA A 37 22.72 13.96 -22.05
N ALA A 38 22.31 13.29 -20.97
CA ALA A 38 22.73 13.64 -19.61
C ALA A 38 24.25 13.54 -19.39
N ALA A 39 24.93 12.68 -20.15
CA ALA A 39 26.38 12.53 -20.15
C ALA A 39 27.08 13.39 -21.23
N GLY A 40 26.35 14.25 -21.93
CA GLY A 40 26.88 15.08 -23.02
C GLY A 40 27.18 14.31 -24.31
N LEU A 41 26.58 13.14 -24.49
CA LEU A 41 26.78 12.27 -25.65
C LEU A 41 25.53 12.24 -26.52
N SER A 42 25.72 12.13 -27.83
CA SER A 42 24.67 11.71 -28.74
C SER A 42 24.36 10.22 -28.55
N LEU A 43 23.14 9.80 -28.93
CA LEU A 43 22.75 8.39 -28.91
C LEU A 43 23.73 7.51 -29.71
N ALA A 44 24.19 7.98 -30.87
CA ALA A 44 25.16 7.27 -31.71
C ALA A 44 26.54 7.13 -31.04
N GLU A 45 27.00 8.15 -30.31
CA GLU A 45 28.24 8.06 -29.52
C GLU A 45 28.10 7.09 -28.36
N ALA A 46 26.97 7.11 -27.65
CA ALA A 46 26.71 6.18 -26.55
C ALA A 46 26.60 4.71 -27.04
N LEU A 47 26.02 4.48 -28.22
CA LEU A 47 25.99 3.15 -28.85
C LEU A 47 27.39 2.67 -29.24
N ARG A 48 28.24 3.55 -29.80
CA ARG A 48 29.64 3.21 -30.11
C ARG A 48 30.46 2.91 -28.85
N LEU A 49 30.26 3.68 -27.78
CA LEU A 49 30.94 3.50 -26.49
C LEU A 49 30.57 2.20 -25.78
N THR A 50 29.38 1.68 -26.03
CA THR A 50 28.90 0.44 -25.40
C THR A 50 29.18 -0.83 -26.20
N GLY A 51 29.78 -0.71 -27.39
CA GLY A 51 30.33 -1.82 -28.16
C GLY A 51 29.27 -2.81 -28.67
N GLY A 52 29.30 -3.10 -29.97
CA GLY A 52 28.50 -4.14 -30.59
C GLY A 52 28.78 -5.50 -29.95
N GLY A 53 27.83 -5.98 -29.16
CA GLY A 53 27.80 -7.31 -28.60
C GLY A 53 26.39 -7.53 -28.08
N PRO A 54 25.72 -8.64 -28.42
CA PRO A 54 24.39 -8.92 -27.88
C PRO A 54 24.47 -8.81 -26.37
N ALA A 55 23.48 -8.14 -25.77
CA ALA A 55 23.32 -8.14 -24.32
C ALA A 55 23.51 -9.58 -23.86
N ARG A 56 24.57 -9.85 -23.09
CA ARG A 56 24.87 -11.18 -22.57
C ARG A 56 23.57 -11.70 -21.98
N GLU A 57 23.02 -12.72 -22.63
CA GLU A 57 21.81 -13.36 -22.17
C GLU A 57 22.15 -13.86 -20.77
N ALA A 58 21.56 -13.23 -19.75
CA ALA A 58 21.64 -13.75 -18.40
C ALA A 58 21.17 -15.20 -18.49
N PRO A 59 21.87 -16.17 -17.86
CA PRO A 59 21.47 -17.57 -17.95
C PRO A 59 20.00 -17.66 -17.57
N ARG A 60 19.14 -18.00 -18.54
CA ARG A 60 17.73 -18.25 -18.29
C ARG A 60 17.71 -19.44 -17.35
N GLY A 61 17.54 -19.18 -16.06
CA GLY A 61 17.23 -20.22 -15.09
C GLY A 61 16.04 -21.04 -15.60
N PRO A 62 15.84 -22.25 -15.07
CA PRO A 62 14.70 -23.07 -15.46
C PRO A 62 13.41 -22.22 -15.41
N PRO A 63 12.51 -22.35 -16.40
CA PRO A 63 11.30 -21.54 -16.45
C PRO A 63 10.57 -21.66 -15.11
N ARG A 64 10.49 -20.54 -14.39
CA ARG A 64 9.71 -20.47 -13.15
C ARG A 64 8.27 -20.81 -13.52
N GLU A 65 7.68 -21.74 -12.78
CA GLU A 65 6.25 -22.01 -12.89
C GLU A 65 5.47 -20.70 -12.71
N PRO A 66 4.47 -20.43 -13.56
CA PRO A 66 3.64 -19.25 -13.39
C PRO A 66 2.93 -19.32 -12.03
N PRO A 67 2.74 -18.19 -11.34
CA PRO A 67 2.03 -18.18 -10.07
C PRO A 67 0.61 -18.74 -10.28
N PRO A 68 0.06 -19.47 -9.29
CA PRO A 68 -1.27 -20.04 -9.41
C PRO A 68 -2.29 -18.93 -9.69
N ARG A 69 -3.13 -19.16 -10.71
CA ARG A 69 -4.16 -18.21 -11.11
C ARG A 69 -5.13 -18.00 -9.96
N ARG A 70 -5.32 -16.74 -9.55
CA ARG A 70 -6.38 -16.39 -8.59
C ARG A 70 -7.74 -16.48 -9.29
N PRO A 71 -8.77 -17.07 -8.64
CA PRO A 71 -10.12 -17.06 -9.16
C PRO A 71 -10.61 -15.62 -9.29
N ARG A 72 -11.34 -15.33 -10.37
CA ARG A 72 -11.90 -14.01 -10.64
C ARG A 72 -13.15 -13.79 -9.79
N PRO A 73 -13.51 -12.54 -9.46
CA PRO A 73 -14.67 -12.25 -8.60
C PRO A 73 -16.02 -12.78 -9.11
N TRP A 74 -16.14 -13.00 -10.42
CA TRP A 74 -17.34 -13.53 -11.08
C TRP A 74 -17.30 -15.03 -11.34
N GLU A 75 -16.20 -15.71 -11.02
CA GLU A 75 -16.13 -17.16 -11.10
C GLU A 75 -16.85 -17.76 -9.88
N THR A 76 -17.94 -18.47 -10.14
CA THR A 76 -18.66 -19.20 -9.09
C THR A 76 -17.84 -20.43 -8.71
N PRO A 77 -17.46 -20.60 -7.43
CA PRO A 77 -16.79 -21.82 -6.99
C PRO A 77 -17.66 -23.04 -7.30
N PRO A 78 -17.05 -24.20 -7.65
CA PRO A 78 -17.83 -25.41 -7.86
C PRO A 78 -18.61 -25.75 -6.58
N LEU A 79 -19.87 -26.13 -6.76
CA LEU A 79 -20.71 -26.59 -5.66
C LEU A 79 -20.11 -27.88 -5.07
N ARG A 80 -20.10 -27.98 -3.74
CA ARG A 80 -19.76 -29.24 -3.07
C ARG A 80 -20.84 -30.26 -3.38
N THR A 81 -20.41 -31.46 -3.77
CA THR A 81 -21.30 -32.62 -4.02
C THR A 81 -21.73 -33.30 -2.73
N ASP A 82 -20.88 -33.24 -1.71
CA ASP A 82 -21.12 -33.94 -0.45
C ASP A 82 -21.99 -33.11 0.51
N PRO A 83 -22.91 -33.76 1.25
CA PRO A 83 -23.71 -33.07 2.25
C PRO A 83 -22.82 -32.55 3.39
N ILE A 84 -23.18 -31.38 3.92
CA ILE A 84 -22.51 -30.83 5.11
C ILE A 84 -22.81 -31.74 6.31
N GLY A 85 -21.77 -32.17 7.02
CA GLY A 85 -21.88 -32.96 8.24
C GLY A 85 -22.32 -32.12 9.45
N LEU A 86 -22.91 -32.77 10.45
CA LEU A 86 -23.35 -32.11 11.69
C LEU A 86 -22.20 -31.39 12.41
N ASP A 87 -21.03 -32.01 12.48
CA ASP A 87 -19.84 -31.41 13.11
C ASP A 87 -19.39 -30.13 12.40
N GLU A 88 -19.52 -30.09 11.07
CA GLU A 88 -19.20 -28.91 10.27
C GLU A 88 -20.20 -27.77 10.55
N ILE A 89 -21.49 -28.08 10.70
CA ILE A 89 -22.52 -27.11 11.08
C ILE A 89 -22.22 -26.54 12.47
N LEU A 90 -21.91 -27.41 13.44
CA LEU A 90 -21.59 -27.00 14.81
C LEU A 90 -20.33 -26.14 14.85
N ALA A 91 -19.29 -26.50 14.11
CA ALA A 91 -18.06 -25.72 13.99
C ALA A 91 -18.34 -24.34 13.36
N GLN A 92 -19.16 -24.28 12.31
CA GLN A 92 -19.53 -23.02 11.66
C GLN A 92 -20.35 -22.12 12.60
N LYS A 93 -21.27 -22.70 13.38
CA LYS A 93 -22.03 -21.97 14.40
C LYS A 93 -21.10 -21.42 15.48
N ALA A 94 -20.21 -22.24 16.03
CA ALA A 94 -19.25 -21.82 17.05
C ALA A 94 -18.34 -20.68 16.56
N ARG A 95 -17.85 -20.75 15.31
CA ARG A 95 -17.07 -19.67 14.68
C ARG A 95 -17.87 -18.37 14.58
N THR A 96 -19.13 -18.47 14.16
CA THR A 96 -20.03 -17.33 14.01
C THR A 96 -20.32 -16.68 15.37
N GLU A 97 -20.61 -17.47 16.39
CA GLU A 97 -20.83 -16.97 17.75
C GLU A 97 -19.57 -16.33 18.33
N ALA A 98 -18.40 -16.94 18.15
CA ALA A 98 -17.13 -16.37 18.58
C ALA A 98 -16.86 -15.02 17.89
N HIS A 99 -17.16 -14.92 16.58
CA HIS A 99 -17.05 -13.65 15.86
C HIS A 99 -18.02 -12.60 16.42
N ARG A 100 -19.29 -12.94 16.65
CA ARG A 100 -20.28 -12.05 17.25
C ARG A 100 -19.86 -11.56 18.64
N LYS A 101 -19.38 -12.47 19.50
CA LYS A 101 -18.86 -12.15 20.83
C LYS A 101 -17.69 -11.18 20.76
N ARG A 102 -16.70 -11.41 19.87
CA ARG A 102 -15.58 -10.49 19.67
C ARG A 102 -16.05 -9.11 19.19
N LYS A 103 -17.00 -9.07 18.25
CA LYS A 103 -17.56 -7.81 17.74
C LYS A 103 -18.28 -7.03 18.85
N ALA A 104 -19.11 -7.71 19.65
CA ALA A 104 -19.81 -7.12 20.77
C ALA A 104 -18.85 -6.60 21.85
N ALA A 105 -17.81 -7.37 22.19
CA ALA A 105 -16.79 -6.96 23.15
C ALA A 105 -16.06 -5.68 22.70
N ARG A 106 -15.69 -5.60 21.41
CA ARG A 106 -15.09 -4.38 20.83
C ARG A 106 -16.03 -3.19 20.90
N ALA A 107 -17.31 -3.36 20.56
CA ALA A 107 -18.30 -2.29 20.65
C ALA A 107 -18.51 -1.82 22.10
N ALA A 108 -18.56 -2.74 23.06
CA ALA A 108 -18.68 -2.41 24.48
C ALA A 108 -17.43 -1.72 25.04
N ALA A 109 -16.24 -2.04 24.54
CA ALA A 109 -15.01 -1.34 24.89
C ALA A 109 -15.00 0.09 24.35
N ALA A 110 -15.37 0.27 23.07
CA ALA A 110 -15.51 1.59 22.45
C ALA A 110 -16.51 2.46 23.23
N ARG A 111 -17.71 1.92 23.51
CA ARG A 111 -18.73 2.66 24.26
C ARG A 111 -18.25 3.09 25.66
N ARG A 112 -17.46 2.25 26.33
CA ARG A 112 -16.87 2.61 27.63
C ARG A 112 -15.84 3.74 27.49
N ALA A 113 -15.01 3.71 26.46
CA ALA A 113 -14.06 4.78 26.19
C ALA A 113 -14.78 6.11 25.92
N ASP A 114 -15.86 6.11 25.13
CA ASP A 114 -16.67 7.30 24.85
C ASP A 114 -17.25 7.88 26.14
N LEU A 115 -17.82 7.04 27.01
CA LEU A 115 -18.38 7.49 28.29
C LEU A 115 -17.33 8.10 29.22
N VAL A 116 -16.11 7.54 29.23
CA VAL A 116 -14.99 8.10 30.00
C VAL A 116 -14.58 9.46 29.45
N ALA A 117 -14.51 9.62 28.12
CA ALA A 117 -14.20 10.89 27.49
C ALA A 117 -15.27 11.96 27.80
N GLU A 118 -16.56 11.63 27.64
CA GLU A 118 -17.67 12.52 27.99
C GLU A 118 -17.61 12.93 29.48
N ALA A 119 -17.29 12.01 30.38
CA ALA A 119 -17.18 12.30 31.80
C ALA A 119 -16.02 13.27 32.10
N ALA A 120 -14.88 13.10 31.43
CA ALA A 120 -13.73 13.99 31.56
C ALA A 120 -14.05 15.40 31.05
N GLU A 121 -14.71 15.53 29.90
CA GLU A 121 -15.15 16.82 29.36
C GLU A 121 -16.12 17.53 30.32
N ARG A 122 -17.11 16.80 30.85
CA ARG A 122 -18.05 17.37 31.84
C ARG A 122 -17.36 17.77 33.14
N ALA A 123 -16.32 17.06 33.58
CA ALA A 123 -15.54 17.45 34.74
C ALA A 123 -14.78 18.77 34.47
N ALA A 124 -14.09 18.88 33.33
CA ALA A 124 -13.38 20.09 32.95
C ALA A 124 -14.31 21.32 32.85
N LEU A 125 -15.52 21.16 32.31
CA LEU A 125 -16.51 22.23 32.26
C LEU A 125 -16.95 22.68 33.66
N ARG A 126 -17.12 21.76 34.60
CA ARG A 126 -17.46 22.08 36.00
C ARG A 126 -16.33 22.84 36.67
N GLU A 127 -15.08 22.39 36.54
CA GLU A 127 -13.92 23.09 37.10
C GLU A 127 -13.78 24.51 36.53
N ALA A 128 -13.98 24.69 35.22
CA ALA A 128 -13.96 26.00 34.58
C ALA A 128 -15.12 26.90 35.02
N GLN A 129 -16.29 26.34 35.33
CA GLN A 129 -17.40 27.09 35.93
C GLN A 129 -17.07 27.51 37.36
N GLU A 130 -16.58 26.60 38.19
CA GLU A 130 -16.19 26.89 39.58
C GLU A 130 -15.07 27.95 39.65
N ALA A 131 -14.12 27.93 38.72
CA ALA A 131 -13.10 28.97 38.62
C ALA A 131 -13.69 30.35 38.28
N ARG A 132 -14.64 30.40 37.34
CA ARG A 132 -15.35 31.64 36.99
C ARG A 132 -16.20 32.15 38.15
N ASP A 133 -16.89 31.25 38.85
CA ASP A 133 -17.73 31.60 39.99
C ASP A 133 -16.89 32.16 41.13
N ARG A 134 -15.71 31.58 41.41
CA ARG A 134 -14.73 32.13 42.36
C ARG A 134 -14.24 33.51 41.95
N ALA A 135 -13.81 33.67 40.70
CA ALA A 135 -13.35 34.97 40.19
C ALA A 135 -14.44 36.05 40.28
N TRP A 136 -15.68 35.68 39.98
CA TRP A 136 -16.84 36.58 40.09
C TRP A 136 -17.13 36.97 41.55
N ALA A 137 -17.09 36.01 42.47
CA ALA A 137 -17.27 36.26 43.90
C ALA A 137 -16.18 37.20 44.47
N GLU A 138 -14.91 36.97 44.11
CA GLU A 138 -13.79 37.83 44.52
C GLU A 138 -13.92 39.27 43.98
N ALA A 139 -14.35 39.43 42.71
CA ALA A 139 -14.56 40.75 42.13
C ALA A 139 -15.66 41.54 42.85
N ARG A 140 -16.70 40.84 43.32
CA ARG A 140 -17.80 41.44 44.08
C ARG A 140 -17.44 41.75 45.54
N GLY A 141 -16.59 40.94 46.16
CA GLY A 141 -16.08 41.18 47.50
C GLY A 141 -15.11 42.38 47.58
N LYS A 142 -14.45 42.74 46.47
CA LYS A 142 -13.56 43.92 46.38
C LYS A 142 -14.27 45.24 46.09
N THR A 143 -15.56 45.21 45.76
CA THR A 143 -16.36 46.39 45.39
C THR A 143 -17.25 46.93 46.52
N VAL A 144 -17.07 46.41 47.74
CA VAL A 144 -17.64 46.94 48.99
C VAL A 144 -16.51 47.54 49.81
#